data_AF-A0A1W9U6U2-F1
#
_entry.id   AF-A0A1W9U6U2-F1
#
_cell.length_a   1.000
_cell.length_b   1.000
_cell.length_c   1.000
_cell.angle_alpha   90.00
_cell.angle_beta   90.00
_cell.angle_gamma   90.00
#
_symmetry.space_group_name_H-M   'P 1'
#
loop_
_entity.id
_entity.type
_entity.pdbx_description
1 polymer ?
#
loop_
_entity_poly.entity_id
_entity_poly.type
_entity_poly.pdbx_seq_one_letter_code
_entity_poly.pdbx_strand_id
1 'polypeptide(L)' 'MGRWCNRQHLIQEAYPIALKGAALEAFEGSYSAEEIGQKIDKMTIIQDALQQIVTFDPNQN' A
#
# COMPACT_ATOMS: atom_id res chain seq x y z
N MET A 1 5.48 18.44 15.42
CA MET A 1 4.86 17.35 14.65
C MET A 1 5.10 17.61 13.16
N GLY A 2 5.76 16.75 12.36
CA GLY A 2 6.00 17.17 10.97
C GLY A 2 6.64 16.26 9.92
N ARG A 3 6.93 14.97 10.17
CA ARG A 3 7.47 14.09 9.10
C ARG A 3 6.79 12.73 8.98
N TRP A 4 6.18 12.24 10.06
CA TRP A 4 5.61 10.90 10.12
C TRP A 4 4.18 10.80 9.58
N CYS A 5 3.34 11.83 9.82
CA CYS A 5 1.95 11.86 9.34
C CYS A 5 1.84 11.91 7.80
N ASN A 6 2.80 12.58 7.13
CA ASN A 6 2.77 12.74 5.67
C ASN A 6 2.94 11.39 4.95
N ARG A 7 3.86 10.53 5.41
CA ARG A 7 4.07 9.21 4.79
C ARG A 7 2.88 8.27 4.97
N GLN A 8 2.25 8.29 6.14
CA GLN A 8 1.04 7.50 6.39
C GLN A 8 -0.10 7.94 5.46
N HIS A 9 -0.26 9.26 5.29
CA HIS A 9 -1.25 9.81 4.36
C HIS A 9 -0.97 9.38 2.92
N LEU A 10 0.28 9.51 2.48
CA LEU A 10 0.71 9.17 1.13
C LEU A 10 0.52 7.68 0.82
N ILE A 11 0.78 6.79 1.78
CA ILE A 11 0.53 5.34 1.64
C ILE A 11 -0.96 5.03 1.59
N GLN A 12 -1.78 5.71 2.39
CA GLN A 12 -3.23 5.54 2.35
C GLN A 12 -3.83 6.00 1.02
N GLU A 13 -3.31 7.08 0.43
CA GLU A 13 -3.71 7.57 -0.90
C GLU A 13 -3.19 6.69 -2.04
N ALA A 14 -2.00 6.12 -1.90
CA ALA A 14 -1.41 5.22 -2.89
C ALA A 14 -2.07 3.84 -2.92
N TYR A 15 -2.63 3.38 -1.79
CA TYR A 15 -3.26 2.06 -1.66
C TYR A 15 -4.33 1.75 -2.73
N PRO A 16 -5.36 2.60 -2.98
CA PRO A 16 -6.35 2.34 -4.01
C PRO A 16 -5.77 2.31 -5.43
N ILE A 17 -4.71 3.09 -5.70
CA ILE A 17 -4.03 3.12 -7.00
C ILE A 17 -3.28 1.80 -7.21
N ALA A 18 -2.54 1.35 -6.20
CA ALA A 18 -1.83 0.08 -6.23
C ALA A 18 -2.79 -1.11 -6.36
N LEU A 19 -3.93 -1.08 -5.66
CA LEU A 19 -4.95 -2.10 -5.74
C LEU A 19 -5.57 -2.20 -7.14
N LYS A 20 -5.81 -1.05 -7.79
CA LYS A 20 -6.28 -0.99 -9.17
C LYS A 20 -5.24 -1.52 -10.17
N GLY A 21 -3.97 -1.19 -9.97
CA GLY A 21 -2.86 -1.74 -10.78
C GLY A 21 -2.77 -3.27 -10.63
N ALA A 22 -2.80 -3.77 -9.40
CA ALA A 22 -2.80 -5.20 -9.10
C ALA A 22 -4.01 -5.91 -9.73
N ALA A 23 -5.20 -5.30 -9.70
CA ALA A 23 -6.40 -5.83 -10.36
C ALA A 23 -6.23 -5.99 -11.87
N LEU A 24 -5.60 -4.99 -12.50
CA LEU A 24 -5.40 -4.96 -13.95
C LEU A 24 -4.31 -5.94 -14.41
N GLU A 25 -3.21 -6.00 -13.67
CA GLU A 25 -2.00 -6.72 -14.06
C GLU A 25 -1.95 -8.16 -13.51
N ALA A 26 -2.25 -8.36 -12.23
CA ALA A 26 -2.10 -9.66 -11.57
C ALA A 26 -3.32 -10.57 -11.70
N PHE A 27 -4.50 -9.99 -11.96
CA PHE A 27 -5.75 -10.73 -12.08
C PHE A 27 -6.32 -10.70 -13.51
N GLU A 28 -5.59 -10.13 -14.49
CA GLU A 28 -6.06 -9.93 -15.88
C GLU A 28 -7.45 -9.26 -15.97
N GLY A 29 -7.81 -8.42 -14.98
CA GLY A 29 -9.15 -7.84 -14.88
C GLY A 29 -10.26 -8.82 -14.51
N SER A 30 -9.94 -10.05 -14.08
CA SER A 30 -10.92 -11.04 -13.58
C SER A 30 -11.62 -10.59 -12.30
N TYR A 31 -10.98 -9.72 -11.52
CA TYR A 31 -11.53 -9.17 -10.30
C TYR A 31 -11.38 -7.65 -10.28
N SER A 32 -12.44 -6.97 -9.87
CA SER A 32 -12.43 -5.53 -9.66
C SER A 32 -11.57 -5.17 -8.44
N ALA A 33 -11.01 -3.95 -8.41
CA ALA A 33 -10.24 -3.46 -7.26
C ALA A 33 -11.03 -3.59 -5.93
N GLU A 34 -12.35 -3.40 -5.97
CA GLU A 34 -13.24 -3.58 -4.82
C GLU A 34 -13.32 -5.04 -4.36
N GLU A 35 -13.40 -6.00 -5.29
CA GLU A 35 -13.46 -7.43 -4.98
C GLU A 35 -12.15 -7.94 -4.40
N ILE A 36 -11.03 -7.47 -4.94
CA ILE A 36 -9.71 -7.78 -4.40
C ILE A 36 -9.55 -7.13 -3.02
N GLY A 37 -9.99 -5.88 -2.87
CA GLY A 37 -9.99 -5.15 -1.60
C GLY A 37 -10.80 -5.80 -0.48
N GLN A 38 -11.84 -6.57 -0.82
CA GLN A 38 -12.59 -7.38 0.15
C GLN A 38 -11.90 -8.70 0.50
N LYS A 39 -11.01 -9.19 -0.37
CA LYS A 39 -10.26 -10.45 -0.18
C LYS A 39 -8.93 -10.26 0.53
N ILE A 40 -8.43 -9.03 0.64
CA ILE A 40 -7.12 -8.72 1.22
C ILE A 40 -7.25 -7.84 2.48
N ASP A 41 -6.36 -8.06 3.44
CA ASP A 41 -6.31 -7.26 4.66
C ASP A 41 -5.58 -5.94 4.40
N LYS A 42 -6.37 -4.87 4.19
CA LYS A 42 -5.86 -3.53 3.93
C LYS A 42 -4.92 -3.01 5.01
N MET A 43 -5.22 -3.30 6.29
CA MET A 43 -4.43 -2.76 7.40
C MET A 43 -3.06 -3.41 7.46
N THR A 44 -3.00 -4.71 7.25
CA THR A 44 -1.75 -5.49 7.18
C THR A 44 -0.86 -4.99 6.05
N ILE A 45 -1.41 -4.77 4.85
CA ILE A 45 -0.63 -4.28 3.70
C ILE A 45 -0.09 -2.86 3.94
N ILE A 46 -0.91 -1.96 4.50
CA ILE A 46 -0.47 -0.60 4.81
C ILE A 46 0.62 -0.61 5.89
N GLN A 47 0.47 -1.46 6.91
CA GLN A 47 1.44 -1.60 7.98
C GLN A 47 2.76 -2.17 7.46
N ASP A 48 2.72 -3.20 6.62
CA ASP A 48 3.91 -3.76 5.96
C ASP A 48 4.60 -2.75 5.05
N ALA A 49 3.83 -1.99 4.26
CA ALA A 49 4.40 -0.93 3.41
C ALA A 49 5.09 0.15 4.24
N LEU A 50 4.50 0.55 5.37
CA LEU A 50 5.11 1.51 6.29
C LEU A 50 6.37 0.93 6.95
N GLN A 51 6.36 -0.35 7.34
CA GLN A 51 7.54 -1.02 7.90
C GLN A 51 8.68 -1.08 6.87
N GLN A 52 8.39 -1.41 5.61
CA GLN A 52 9.40 -1.43 4.56
C GLN A 52 9.98 -0.03 4.28
N ILE A 53 9.17 1.02 4.30
CA ILE A 53 9.65 2.40 4.11
C ILE A 53 10.46 2.90 5.30
N VAL A 54 10.11 2.50 6.53
CA VAL A 54 10.87 2.85 7.74
C VAL A 54 12.18 2.06 7.84
N THR A 55 12.17 0.81 7.39
CA THR A 55 13.37 -0.05 7.33
C THR A 55 14.29 0.33 6.17
N PHE A 56 13.72 0.86 5.08
CA PHE A 56 14.46 1.54 4.01
C PHE A 56 14.89 2.94 4.47
N ASP A 57 15.70 3.00 5.53
CA ASP A 57 16.51 4.17 5.85
C ASP A 57 17.94 3.89 5.36
N PRO A 58 18.42 4.56 4.29
CA PRO A 58 19.76 4.33 3.74
C PRO A 58 20.90 4.82 4.66
N ASN A 59 20.60 5.27 5.89
CA ASN A 59 21.56 5.72 6.90
C ASN A 59 21.59 4.78 8.12
N GLN A 60 21.25 3.50 7.97
CA GLN A 60 21.48 2.46 8.98
C GLN A 60 22.85 1.76 8.83
N ASN A 61 23.93 2.51 8.55
CA ASN A 61 25.30 2.02 8.68
C ASN A 61 26.18 2.96 9.52
#